data_AF-A0AAU6E0T7-F1
#
_entry.id   AF-A0AAU6E0T7-F1
#
_cell.length_a   1.000
_cell.length_b   1.000
_cell.length_c   1.000
_cell.angle_alpha   90.00
_cell.angle_beta   90.00
_cell.angle_gamma   90.00
#
_symmetry.space_group_name_H-M   'P 1'
#
loop_
_entity.id
_entity.type
_entity.pdbx_description
1 polymer ?
#
loop_
_entity_poly.entity_id
_entity_poly.type
_entity_poly.pdbx_seq_one_letter_code
_entity_poly.pdbx_strand_id
1 'polypeptide(L)'
;MTALVAVAIAGPLGYLVALPDSSQVAIADMREAEVKRDVQQIGELTSTARVTAGELNGVLSGLVEVLPQGGTPGARSAEPAEIEGWQRVLRQAVDRHAETPSGTTATNVARAGFRSAVDTMAIAVDAYAAGRKLPEDLRKAFLDLAVRQRSAAVTAWSVAATQLDQINVDAGKGHQHVYLTGAPGEGGMSADTIPEGSHG
;
A
#
# COMPACT_ATOMS: atom_id res chain seq x y z
N MET A 1 -44.68 -61.55 -16.95
CA MET A 1 -45.18 -60.44 -16.12
C MET A 1 -44.08 -59.38 -16.06
N THR A 2 -44.10 -58.42 -16.99
CA THR A 2 -44.46 -56.99 -16.77
C THR A 2 -43.42 -56.28 -15.88
N ALA A 3 -42.37 -55.67 -16.44
CA ALA A 3 -42.30 -54.35 -17.09
C ALA A 3 -42.40 -53.17 -16.12
N LEU A 4 -41.38 -52.30 -16.10
CA LEU A 4 -41.53 -50.84 -16.03
C LEU A 4 -40.20 -50.17 -16.40
N VAL A 5 -40.11 -49.80 -17.68
CA VAL A 5 -39.19 -48.78 -18.19
C VAL A 5 -39.88 -47.44 -17.91
N ALA A 6 -39.27 -46.60 -17.07
CA ALA A 6 -39.70 -45.22 -16.90
C ALA A 6 -38.91 -44.34 -17.88
N VAL A 7 -39.44 -44.16 -19.10
CA VAL A 7 -39.03 -43.08 -19.99
C VAL A 7 -39.62 -41.78 -19.44
N ALA A 8 -38.77 -40.93 -18.86
CA ALA A 8 -39.16 -39.55 -18.53
C ALA A 8 -39.30 -38.77 -19.85
N ILE A 9 -40.55 -38.53 -20.25
CA ILE A 9 -40.92 -37.67 -21.37
C ILE A 9 -40.70 -36.22 -20.91
N ALA A 10 -39.50 -35.69 -21.10
CA ALA A 10 -39.26 -34.25 -21.03
C ALA A 10 -39.60 -33.64 -22.40
N GLY A 11 -40.81 -33.08 -22.51
CA GLY A 11 -41.20 -32.30 -23.66
C GLY A 11 -40.41 -30.98 -23.79
N PRO A 12 -40.51 -30.28 -24.93
CA PRO A 12 -39.70 -29.10 -25.28
C PRO A 12 -39.89 -27.87 -24.36
N LEU A 13 -40.71 -27.96 -23.31
CA LEU A 13 -40.94 -26.91 -22.32
C LEU A 13 -39.87 -26.88 -21.20
N GLY A 14 -39.12 -27.96 -20.99
CA GLY A 14 -38.03 -27.98 -20.00
C GLY A 14 -36.81 -27.13 -20.40
N TYR A 15 -36.66 -26.83 -21.69
CA TYR A 15 -35.54 -26.05 -22.22
C TYR A 15 -35.72 -24.53 -21.97
N LEU A 16 -36.95 -24.05 -21.77
CA LEU A 16 -37.24 -22.63 -21.55
C LEU A 16 -36.99 -22.16 -20.11
N VAL A 17 -36.77 -23.08 -19.16
CA VAL A 17 -36.46 -22.76 -17.75
C VAL A 17 -34.95 -22.76 -17.48
N ALA A 18 -34.13 -23.12 -18.46
CA ALA A 18 -32.68 -23.28 -18.32
C ALA A 18 -31.85 -22.16 -18.95
N LEU A 19 -32.46 -21.16 -19.59
CA LEU A 19 -31.75 -20.02 -20.15
C LEU A 19 -31.58 -18.94 -19.07
N PRO A 20 -30.37 -18.43 -18.82
CA PRO A 20 -30.17 -17.33 -17.88
C PRO A 20 -31.02 -16.13 -18.33
N ASP A 21 -31.83 -15.60 -17.42
CA ASP A 21 -32.59 -14.37 -17.68
C ASP A 21 -31.61 -13.22 -17.98
N SER A 22 -32.04 -12.26 -18.80
CA SER A 22 -31.34 -11.03 -19.15
C SER A 22 -30.68 -10.32 -17.95
N SER A 23 -31.31 -10.40 -16.77
CA SER A 23 -30.79 -9.92 -15.49
C SER A 23 -29.53 -10.66 -15.03
N GLN A 24 -29.47 -11.98 -15.18
CA GLN A 24 -28.33 -12.81 -14.81
C GLN A 24 -27.13 -12.57 -15.73
N VAL A 25 -27.39 -12.38 -17.03
CA VAL A 25 -26.35 -12.01 -18.01
C VAL A 25 -25.78 -10.64 -17.67
N ALA A 26 -26.63 -9.64 -17.40
CA ALA A 26 -26.17 -8.31 -16.99
C ALA A 26 -25.35 -8.33 -15.69
N ILE A 27 -25.74 -9.15 -14.71
CA ILE A 27 -24.96 -9.34 -13.46
C ILE A 27 -23.60 -9.98 -13.75
N ALA A 28 -23.54 -10.98 -14.62
CA ALA A 28 -22.29 -11.62 -15.00
C ALA A 28 -21.36 -10.63 -15.70
N ASP A 29 -21.88 -9.85 -16.65
CA ASP A 29 -21.12 -8.82 -17.38
C ASP A 29 -20.58 -7.74 -16.44
N MET A 30 -21.40 -7.28 -15.48
CA MET A 30 -20.97 -6.31 -14.47
C MET A 30 -19.84 -6.86 -13.60
N ARG A 31 -19.96 -8.11 -13.13
CA ARG A 31 -18.90 -8.75 -12.33
C ARG A 31 -17.60 -8.92 -13.12
N GLU A 32 -17.69 -9.30 -14.38
CA GLU A 32 -16.51 -9.41 -15.24
C GLU A 32 -15.83 -8.05 -15.43
N ALA A 33 -16.61 -6.99 -15.63
CA ALA A 33 -16.09 -5.62 -15.74
C ALA A 33 -15.45 -5.13 -14.43
N GLU A 34 -16.02 -5.48 -13.27
CA GLU A 34 -15.47 -5.17 -11.95
C GLU A 34 -14.13 -5.88 -11.72
N VAL A 35 -14.02 -7.17 -12.05
CA VAL A 35 -12.76 -7.92 -11.94
C VAL A 35 -11.67 -7.30 -12.82
N LYS A 36 -11.98 -6.98 -14.08
CA LYS A 36 -11.02 -6.33 -15.00
C LYS A 36 -10.55 -4.98 -14.45
N ARG A 37 -11.47 -4.19 -13.88
CA ARG A 37 -11.15 -2.90 -13.27
C ARG A 37 -10.25 -3.07 -12.04
N ASP A 38 -10.52 -4.03 -11.17
CA ASP A 38 -9.71 -4.26 -9.98
C ASP A 38 -8.28 -4.67 -10.35
N VAL A 39 -8.10 -5.58 -11.32
CA VAL A 39 -6.77 -5.97 -11.84
C VAL A 39 -6.00 -4.76 -12.39
N GLN A 40 -6.68 -3.84 -13.07
CA GLN A 40 -6.08 -2.59 -13.53
C GLN A 40 -5.67 -1.70 -12.36
N GLN A 41 -6.57 -1.47 -11.40
CA GLN A 41 -6.32 -0.65 -10.22
C GLN A 41 -5.18 -1.18 -9.36
N ILE A 42 -5.06 -2.50 -9.21
CA ILE A 42 -3.94 -3.15 -8.52
C ILE A 42 -2.62 -2.80 -9.23
N GLY A 43 -2.58 -2.88 -10.57
CA GLY A 43 -1.40 -2.50 -11.34
C GLY A 43 -1.01 -1.03 -11.18
N GLU A 44 -1.99 -0.12 -11.21
CA GLU A 44 -1.79 1.31 -10.99
C GLU A 44 -1.28 1.60 -9.57
N LEU A 45 -1.85 0.93 -8.56
CA LEU A 45 -1.42 1.04 -7.18
C LEU A 45 0.01 0.52 -7.00
N THR A 46 0.37 -0.62 -7.61
CA THR A 46 1.73 -1.17 -7.58
C THR A 46 2.74 -0.18 -8.18
N SER A 47 2.43 0.39 -9.34
CA SER A 47 3.30 1.37 -10.00
C SER A 47 3.49 2.62 -9.13
N THR A 48 2.38 3.14 -8.58
CA THR A 48 2.38 4.31 -7.69
C THR A 48 3.21 4.06 -6.44
N ALA A 49 3.00 2.92 -5.78
CA ALA A 49 3.73 2.54 -4.59
C ALA A 49 5.24 2.41 -4.87
N ARG A 50 5.64 1.84 -6.01
CA ARG A 50 7.06 1.68 -6.38
C ARG A 50 7.77 3.02 -6.59
N VAL A 51 7.11 3.96 -7.29
CA VAL A 51 7.63 5.33 -7.46
C VAL A 51 7.79 6.00 -6.10
N THR A 52 6.74 5.97 -5.28
CA THR A 52 6.78 6.57 -3.94
C THR A 52 7.84 5.92 -3.06
N ALA A 53 8.01 4.60 -3.07
CA ALA A 53 9.05 3.92 -2.29
C ALA A 53 10.46 4.42 -2.65
N GLY A 54 10.74 4.57 -3.95
CA GLY A 54 12.03 5.11 -4.42
C GLY A 54 12.30 6.52 -3.90
N GLU A 55 11.29 7.40 -3.94
CA GLU A 55 11.37 8.76 -3.41
C GLU A 55 11.55 8.78 -1.88
N LEU A 56 10.75 7.97 -1.16
CA LEU A 56 10.77 7.91 0.31
C LEU A 56 12.06 7.31 0.86
N ASN A 57 12.68 6.36 0.17
CA ASN A 57 13.98 5.80 0.60
C ASN A 57 15.07 6.88 0.67
N GLY A 58 15.05 7.86 -0.25
CA GLY A 58 15.95 9.01 -0.19
C GLY A 58 15.71 9.89 1.03
N VAL A 59 14.45 10.15 1.36
CA VAL A 59 14.06 10.90 2.58
C VAL A 59 14.46 10.14 3.84
N LEU A 60 14.18 8.84 3.89
CA LEU A 60 14.51 7.97 5.02
C LEU A 60 16.01 7.92 5.28
N SER A 61 16.83 7.76 4.23
CA SER A 61 18.28 7.80 4.36
C SER A 61 18.75 9.09 5.03
N GLY A 62 18.24 10.24 4.60
CA GLY A 62 18.56 11.53 5.21
C GLY A 62 18.08 11.64 6.67
N LEU A 63 16.86 11.15 6.96
CA LEU A 63 16.32 11.15 8.31
C LEU A 63 17.10 10.26 9.28
N VAL A 64 17.62 9.12 8.84
CA VAL A 64 18.40 8.22 9.69
C VAL A 64 19.71 8.88 10.14
N GLU A 65 20.33 9.70 9.29
CA GLU A 65 21.56 10.43 9.64
C GLU A 65 21.34 11.53 10.68
N VAL A 66 20.18 12.21 10.62
CA VAL A 66 19.89 13.37 11.46
C VAL A 66 19.05 13.04 12.70
N LEU A 67 18.40 11.88 12.68
CA LEU A 67 17.62 11.30 13.76
C LEU A 67 17.99 9.81 13.95
N PRO A 68 19.22 9.50 14.37
CA PRO A 68 19.62 8.11 14.62
C PRO A 68 18.78 7.52 15.74
N GLN A 69 18.41 6.25 15.62
CA GLN A 69 17.73 5.54 16.70
C GLN A 69 18.64 5.47 17.94
N GLY A 70 18.04 5.61 19.13
CA GLY A 70 18.79 5.54 20.39
C GLY A 70 19.56 6.81 20.76
N GLY A 71 19.39 7.92 20.00
CA GLY A 71 19.95 9.22 20.36
C GLY A 71 21.47 9.27 20.32
N THR A 72 22.08 8.58 19.35
CA THR A 72 23.53 8.47 19.21
C THR A 72 24.18 9.87 19.21
N PRO A 73 25.21 10.11 20.04
CA PRO A 73 25.95 11.37 20.03
C PRO A 73 26.54 11.63 18.62
N GLY A 74 26.40 12.86 18.11
CA GLY A 74 26.95 13.24 16.81
C GLY A 74 25.98 13.13 15.62
N ALA A 75 24.66 13.07 15.87
CA ALA A 75 23.66 13.20 14.81
C ALA A 75 23.94 14.44 13.94
N ARG A 76 23.88 14.26 12.62
CA ARG A 76 24.07 15.36 11.67
C ARG A 76 22.92 16.36 11.84
N SER A 77 23.22 17.66 11.71
CA SER A 77 22.15 18.64 11.51
C SER A 77 21.85 18.75 10.02
N ALA A 78 20.59 18.60 9.61
CA ALA A 78 20.20 18.88 8.23
C ALA A 78 20.39 20.37 7.91
N GLU A 79 20.72 20.71 6.68
CA GLU A 79 20.61 22.06 6.18
C GLU A 79 19.14 22.41 5.90
N PRO A 80 18.73 23.70 5.97
CA PRO A 80 17.36 24.10 5.66
C PRO A 80 16.89 23.63 4.27
N ALA A 81 17.76 23.69 3.26
CA ALA A 81 17.45 23.27 1.90
C ALA A 81 17.18 21.75 1.78
N GLU A 82 17.81 20.93 2.62
CA GLU A 82 17.57 19.48 2.66
C GLU A 82 16.18 19.19 3.22
N ILE A 83 15.80 19.86 4.33
CA ILE A 83 14.46 19.72 4.93
C ILE A 83 13.39 20.14 3.92
N GLU A 84 13.55 21.28 3.27
CA GLU A 84 12.60 21.74 2.25
C GLU A 84 12.50 20.76 1.08
N GLY A 85 13.62 20.12 0.71
CA GLY A 85 13.65 19.02 -0.26
C GLY A 85 12.77 17.85 0.16
N TRP A 86 12.95 17.36 1.38
CA TRP A 86 12.15 16.26 1.93
C TRP A 86 10.66 16.63 2.02
N GLN A 87 10.34 17.84 2.48
CA GLN A 87 8.96 18.33 2.55
C GLN A 87 8.32 18.48 1.17
N ARG A 88 9.07 18.84 0.12
CA ARG A 88 8.55 18.86 -1.26
C ARG A 88 8.23 17.46 -1.75
N VAL A 89 9.14 16.51 -1.56
CA VAL A 89 8.94 15.10 -1.94
C VAL A 89 7.71 14.53 -1.23
N LEU A 90 7.58 14.74 0.08
CA LEU A 90 6.47 14.23 0.86
C LEU A 90 5.14 14.86 0.47
N ARG A 91 5.09 16.18 0.20
CA ARG A 91 3.86 16.80 -0.32
C ARG A 91 3.41 16.21 -1.65
N GLN A 92 4.35 16.00 -2.58
CA GLN A 92 4.04 15.35 -3.85
C GLN A 92 3.54 13.91 -3.65
N ALA A 93 4.12 13.17 -2.72
CA ALA A 93 3.66 11.84 -2.38
C ALA A 93 2.26 11.87 -1.72
N VAL A 94 1.99 12.79 -0.80
CA VAL A 94 0.67 12.99 -0.18
C VAL A 94 -0.38 13.25 -1.26
N ASP A 95 -0.11 14.19 -2.17
CA ASP A 95 -1.01 14.54 -3.27
C ASP A 95 -1.29 13.32 -4.17
N ARG A 96 -0.25 12.53 -4.48
CA ARG A 96 -0.36 11.31 -5.29
C ARG A 96 -1.23 10.23 -4.63
N HIS A 97 -1.20 10.13 -3.30
CA HIS A 97 -1.97 9.14 -2.53
C HIS A 97 -3.33 9.69 -2.03
N ALA A 98 -3.65 10.95 -2.32
CA ALA A 98 -4.92 11.56 -1.93
C ALA A 98 -6.12 11.02 -2.72
N GLU A 99 -5.90 10.59 -3.96
CA GLU A 99 -6.94 10.03 -4.81
C GLU A 99 -7.33 8.61 -4.41
N THR A 100 -8.62 8.41 -4.15
CA THR A 100 -9.18 7.10 -3.78
C THR A 100 -10.28 6.65 -4.74
N PRO A 101 -9.96 6.30 -6.01
CA PRO A 101 -10.81 5.44 -6.82
C PRO A 101 -11.32 4.27 -6.00
N SER A 102 -12.63 4.03 -6.04
CA SER A 102 -13.22 2.87 -5.40
C SER A 102 -12.70 1.60 -6.08
N GLY A 103 -12.14 0.69 -5.29
CA GLY A 103 -11.80 -0.68 -5.67
C GLY A 103 -12.39 -1.70 -4.69
N THR A 104 -11.90 -2.93 -4.75
CA THR A 104 -12.25 -3.95 -3.75
C THR A 104 -11.78 -3.52 -2.34
N THR A 105 -12.36 -4.13 -1.30
CA THR A 105 -11.96 -3.85 0.09
C THR A 105 -10.46 -4.03 0.29
N ALA A 106 -9.86 -5.09 -0.25
CA ALA A 106 -8.42 -5.35 -0.11
C ALA A 106 -7.57 -4.25 -0.78
N THR A 107 -7.93 -3.85 -2.00
CA THR A 107 -7.28 -2.74 -2.72
C THR A 107 -7.41 -1.42 -1.95
N ASN A 108 -8.58 -1.14 -1.37
CA ASN A 108 -8.81 0.06 -0.57
C ASN A 108 -8.00 0.06 0.73
N VAL A 109 -7.83 -1.10 1.38
CA VAL A 109 -6.99 -1.26 2.58
C VAL A 109 -5.53 -0.96 2.26
N ALA A 110 -4.98 -1.52 1.18
CA ALA A 110 -3.61 -1.22 0.75
C ALA A 110 -3.43 0.28 0.48
N ARG A 111 -4.35 0.87 -0.28
CA ARG A 111 -4.33 2.32 -0.61
C ARG A 111 -4.37 3.20 0.63
N ALA A 112 -5.28 2.92 1.56
CA ALA A 112 -5.39 3.66 2.82
C ALA A 112 -4.13 3.50 3.69
N GLY A 113 -3.53 2.31 3.68
CA GLY A 113 -2.27 2.03 4.36
C GLY A 113 -1.11 2.88 3.81
N PHE A 114 -0.94 2.93 2.48
CA PHE A 114 0.10 3.76 1.86
C PHE A 114 -0.12 5.25 2.13
N ARG A 115 -1.35 5.74 2.00
CA ARG A 115 -1.69 7.13 2.33
C ARG A 115 -1.33 7.46 3.77
N SER A 116 -1.76 6.64 4.73
CA SER A 116 -1.46 6.82 6.15
C SER A 116 0.05 6.83 6.43
N ALA A 117 0.81 5.95 5.77
CA ALA A 117 2.26 5.89 5.90
C ALA A 117 2.93 7.18 5.39
N VAL A 118 2.54 7.66 4.21
CA VAL A 118 3.06 8.90 3.61
C VAL A 118 2.71 10.12 4.46
N ASP A 119 1.46 10.24 4.91
CA ASP A 119 1.01 11.32 5.79
C ASP A 119 1.81 11.32 7.10
N THR A 120 2.01 10.15 7.71
CA THR A 120 2.79 10.01 8.95
C THR A 120 4.26 10.37 8.74
N MET A 121 4.84 10.03 7.58
CA MET A 121 6.22 10.41 7.26
C MET A 121 6.36 11.92 7.07
N ALA A 122 5.39 12.57 6.41
CA ALA A 122 5.35 14.02 6.26
C ALA A 122 5.34 14.71 7.63
N ILE A 123 4.50 14.22 8.55
CA ILE A 123 4.42 14.71 9.93
C ILE A 123 5.76 14.53 10.66
N ALA A 124 6.46 13.40 10.46
CA ALA A 124 7.77 13.17 11.08
C ALA A 124 8.81 14.22 10.64
N VAL A 125 8.84 14.56 9.35
CA VAL A 125 9.73 15.60 8.80
C VAL A 125 9.37 16.99 9.33
N ASP A 126 8.08 17.31 9.41
CA ASP A 126 7.62 18.58 9.97
C ASP A 126 7.94 18.69 11.47
N ALA A 127 7.78 17.61 12.22
CA ALA A 127 8.15 17.53 13.63
C ALA A 127 9.66 17.72 13.83
N TYR A 128 10.49 17.12 12.98
CA TYR A 128 11.94 17.36 12.97
C TYR A 128 12.27 18.84 12.71
N ALA A 129 11.67 19.42 11.68
CA ALA A 129 11.90 20.82 11.29
C ALA A 129 11.48 21.80 12.40
N ALA A 130 10.35 21.54 13.06
CA ALA A 130 9.86 22.33 14.18
C ALA A 130 10.75 22.13 15.43
N GLY A 131 11.07 20.88 15.77
CA GLY A 131 11.85 20.52 16.95
C GLY A 131 13.23 21.20 17.00
N ARG A 132 13.87 21.35 15.84
CA ARG A 132 15.17 22.04 15.74
C ARG A 132 15.15 23.52 16.13
N LYS A 133 13.99 24.18 16.02
CA LYS A 133 13.82 25.60 16.38
C LYS A 133 13.52 25.79 17.86
N LEU A 134 13.31 24.69 18.61
CA LEU A 134 13.01 24.76 20.03
C LEU A 134 14.26 25.00 20.88
N PRO A 135 14.07 25.58 22.08
CA PRO A 135 15.05 25.53 23.17
C PRO A 135 15.55 24.10 23.45
N GLU A 136 16.79 23.99 23.93
CA GLU A 136 17.49 22.71 24.10
C GLU A 136 16.75 21.73 25.04
N ASP A 137 16.14 22.24 26.09
CA ASP A 137 15.35 21.52 27.10
C ASP A 137 14.10 20.85 26.51
N LEU A 138 13.52 21.43 25.44
CA LEU A 138 12.34 20.88 24.76
C LEU A 138 12.69 20.10 23.49
N ARG A 139 13.83 20.39 22.86
CA ARG A 139 14.25 19.83 21.58
C ARG A 139 14.28 18.31 21.59
N LYS A 140 14.85 17.69 22.63
CA LYS A 140 15.00 16.22 22.71
C LYS A 140 13.66 15.50 22.59
N ALA A 141 12.65 15.92 23.35
CA ALA A 141 11.34 15.27 23.35
C ALA A 141 10.64 15.33 21.97
N PHE A 142 10.80 16.43 21.26
CA PHE A 142 10.26 16.60 19.90
C PHE A 142 11.01 15.75 18.87
N LEU A 143 12.34 15.67 18.95
CA LEU A 143 13.12 14.80 18.07
C LEU A 143 12.81 13.31 18.33
N ASP A 144 12.62 12.91 19.59
CA ASP A 144 12.18 11.56 19.95
C ASP A 144 10.76 11.25 19.43
N LEU A 145 9.87 12.25 19.35
CA LEU A 145 8.56 12.10 18.70
C LEU A 145 8.71 11.92 17.19
N ALA A 146 9.56 12.71 16.53
CA ALA A 146 9.84 12.58 15.09
C ALA A 146 10.41 11.20 14.74
N VAL A 147 11.31 10.64 15.57
CA VAL A 147 11.80 9.26 15.43
C VAL A 147 10.66 8.25 15.48
N ARG A 148 9.76 8.35 16.46
CA ARG A 148 8.62 7.42 16.60
C ARG A 148 7.64 7.53 15.44
N GLN A 149 7.40 8.73 14.94
CA GLN A 149 6.56 8.96 13.76
C GLN A 149 7.19 8.35 12.50
N ARG A 150 8.51 8.52 12.31
CA ARG A 150 9.23 7.84 11.23
C ARG A 150 9.07 6.33 11.29
N SER A 151 9.30 5.72 12.45
CA SER A 151 9.11 4.27 12.62
C SER A 151 7.66 3.84 12.35
N ALA A 152 6.67 4.59 12.85
CA ALA A 152 5.26 4.31 12.60
C ALA A 152 4.91 4.38 11.10
N ALA A 153 5.47 5.35 10.37
CA ALA A 153 5.31 5.46 8.93
C ALA A 153 5.91 4.25 8.18
N VAL A 154 7.12 3.82 8.56
CA VAL A 154 7.79 2.63 7.98
C VAL A 154 6.98 1.36 8.25
N THR A 155 6.48 1.18 9.47
CA THR A 155 5.61 0.05 9.81
C THR A 155 4.31 0.08 9.00
N ALA A 156 3.61 1.22 8.95
CA ALA A 156 2.37 1.36 8.17
C ALA A 156 2.58 1.06 6.68
N TRP A 157 3.70 1.56 6.11
CA TRP A 157 4.08 1.25 4.74
C TRP A 157 4.27 -0.25 4.54
N SER A 158 4.98 -0.91 5.46
CA SER A 158 5.25 -2.34 5.33
C SER A 158 3.98 -3.19 5.36
N VAL A 159 2.99 -2.84 6.19
CA VAL A 159 1.68 -3.50 6.20
C VAL A 159 0.94 -3.30 4.87
N ALA A 160 0.96 -2.09 4.34
CA ALA A 160 0.35 -1.79 3.04
C ALA A 160 1.05 -2.54 1.89
N ALA A 161 2.39 -2.64 1.94
CA ALA A 161 3.20 -3.39 0.98
C ALA A 161 2.88 -4.89 1.02
N THR A 162 2.71 -5.48 2.20
CA THR A 162 2.28 -6.88 2.34
C THR A 162 0.87 -7.10 1.79
N GLN A 163 -0.07 -6.18 2.06
CA GLN A 163 -1.41 -6.29 1.49
C GLN A 163 -1.39 -6.15 -0.05
N LEU A 164 -0.54 -5.25 -0.57
CA LEU A 164 -0.33 -5.06 -2.00
C LEU A 164 0.27 -6.31 -2.65
N ASP A 165 1.25 -6.94 -2.01
CA ASP A 165 1.85 -8.19 -2.48
C ASP A 165 0.79 -9.29 -2.66
N GLN A 166 -0.02 -9.52 -1.63
CA GLN A 166 -1.09 -10.53 -1.68
C GLN A 166 -2.10 -10.27 -2.80
N ILE A 167 -2.58 -9.03 -2.96
CA ILE A 167 -3.57 -8.74 -4.03
C ILE A 167 -2.95 -8.81 -5.43
N ASN A 168 -1.63 -8.60 -5.59
CA ASN A 168 -0.98 -8.85 -6.87
C ASN A 168 -0.88 -10.34 -7.19
N VAL A 169 -0.57 -11.18 -6.21
CA VAL A 169 -0.62 -12.65 -6.36
C VAL A 169 -2.03 -13.10 -6.74
N ASP A 170 -3.05 -12.66 -6.01
CA ASP A 170 -4.46 -13.01 -6.28
C ASP A 170 -4.92 -12.54 -7.68
N ALA A 171 -4.33 -11.45 -8.19
CA ALA A 171 -4.60 -10.91 -9.52
C ALA A 171 -3.74 -11.53 -10.65
N GLY A 172 -2.93 -12.56 -10.37
CA GLY A 172 -2.06 -13.19 -11.37
C GLY A 172 -0.90 -12.30 -11.84
N LYS A 173 -0.45 -11.38 -10.98
CA LYS A 173 0.70 -10.49 -11.24
C LYS A 173 1.96 -10.92 -10.47
N GLY A 174 1.83 -11.95 -9.64
CA GLY A 174 2.89 -12.48 -8.79
C GLY A 174 3.32 -11.53 -7.68
N HIS A 175 4.36 -11.92 -6.93
CA HIS A 175 4.85 -11.14 -5.79
C HIS A 175 5.38 -9.76 -6.22
N GLN A 176 5.06 -8.73 -5.42
CA GLN A 176 5.48 -7.34 -5.57
C GLN A 176 6.04 -6.82 -4.24
N HIS A 177 7.36 -6.69 -4.15
CA HIS A 177 8.07 -6.40 -2.91
C HIS A 177 8.35 -4.91 -2.73
N VAL A 178 7.28 -4.12 -2.60
CA VAL A 178 7.37 -2.65 -2.52
C VAL A 178 7.64 -2.19 -1.08
N TYR A 179 8.73 -2.63 -0.46
CA TYR A 179 9.11 -2.26 0.92
C TYR A 179 10.08 -1.07 0.97
N LEU A 180 10.07 -0.32 2.07
CA LEU A 180 11.05 0.74 2.32
C LEU A 180 12.35 0.15 2.88
N THR A 181 13.49 0.70 2.46
CA THR A 181 14.81 0.36 3.00
C THR A 181 15.08 1.20 4.24
N GLY A 182 14.35 0.92 5.32
CA GLY A 182 14.56 1.56 6.62
C GLY A 182 15.84 1.10 7.32
N ALA A 183 16.22 1.81 8.39
CA ALA A 183 17.28 1.34 9.27
C ALA A 183 16.85 0.06 10.02
N PRO A 184 17.77 -0.88 10.32
CA PRO A 184 17.47 -2.05 11.13
C PRO A 184 16.81 -1.63 12.46
N GLY A 185 15.68 -2.24 12.81
CA GLY A 185 14.93 -1.90 14.03
C GLY A 185 13.88 -0.79 13.89
N GLU A 186 13.60 -0.28 12.69
CA GLU A 186 12.50 0.68 12.44
C GLU A 186 11.09 0.09 12.49
N GLY A 187 10.97 -1.22 12.78
CA GLY A 187 9.68 -1.90 12.88
C GLY A 187 9.00 -2.15 11.54
N GLY A 188 9.69 -1.92 10.43
CA GLY A 188 9.24 -2.32 9.09
C GLY A 188 9.41 -3.81 8.88
N MET A 189 8.42 -4.43 8.25
CA MET A 189 8.59 -5.76 7.67
C MET A 189 9.49 -5.67 6.43
N SER A 190 10.26 -6.72 6.17
CA SER A 190 11.06 -6.86 4.96
C SER A 190 10.34 -7.73 3.94
N ALA A 191 10.73 -7.60 2.68
CA ALA A 191 10.43 -8.59 1.66
C ALA A 191 10.82 -10.00 2.15
N ASP A 192 10.05 -11.00 1.75
CA ASP A 192 10.47 -12.39 1.90
C ASP A 192 11.54 -12.75 0.84
N THR A 193 11.96 -14.02 0.83
CA THR A 193 12.98 -14.50 -0.10
C THR A 193 12.43 -14.92 -1.47
N ILE A 194 11.13 -14.79 -1.71
CA ILE A 194 10.47 -15.20 -2.94
C ILE A 194 10.73 -14.13 -4.03
N PRO A 195 11.14 -14.50 -5.25
CA PRO A 195 11.39 -13.51 -6.29
C PRO A 195 10.13 -12.75 -6.74
N GLU A 196 10.26 -11.45 -7.04
CA GLU A 196 9.18 -10.67 -7.67
C GLU A 196 8.67 -11.34 -8.95
N GLY A 197 7.36 -11.27 -9.19
CA GLY A 197 6.71 -11.84 -10.37
C GLY A 197 6.54 -13.36 -10.34
N SER A 198 6.99 -14.05 -9.29
CA SER A 198 6.66 -15.47 -9.08
C SER A 198 5.22 -15.62 -8.55
N HIS A 199 4.62 -16.79 -8.77
CA HIS A 199 3.23 -17.09 -8.39
C HIS A 199 2.17 -16.19 -9.07
N GLY A 200 2.50 -15.61 -10.22
CA GLY A 200 1.56 -14.92 -11.12
C GLY A 200 0.92 -15.84 -12.14
#